data_AF-A0A1S1HFR3-F1
#
_entry.id   AF-A0A1S1HFR3-F1
#
_cell.length_a   1.000
_cell.length_b   1.000
_cell.length_c   1.000
_cell.angle_alpha   90.00
_cell.angle_beta   90.00
_cell.angle_gamma   90.00
#
_symmetry.space_group_name_H-M   'P 1'
#
loop_
_entity.id
_entity.type
_entity.pdbx_description
1 polymer ?
#
loop_
_entity_poly.entity_id
_entity_poly.type
_entity_poly.pdbx_seq_one_letter_code
_entity_poly.pdbx_strand_id
1 'polypeptide(L)' 'MGTAVPSIASVQLTSTHDGEAALVIELMFANGGRSKVHINAEEAADVMAKAGVASADALVGHPWTVLQVRDPSFMG' A
#
# COMPACT_ATOMS: atom_id res chain seq x y z
N MET A 1 5.08 25.29 3.50
CA MET A 1 4.78 24.35 2.41
C MET A 1 4.34 23.05 3.05
N GLY A 2 3.04 22.73 3.02
CA GLY A 2 2.57 21.45 3.54
C GLY A 2 3.14 20.33 2.68
N THR A 3 3.81 19.34 3.28
CA THR A 3 4.25 18.15 2.55
C THR A 3 3.01 17.42 2.08
N ALA A 4 2.72 17.48 0.78
CA ALA A 4 1.67 16.67 0.20
C ALA A 4 2.00 15.19 0.48
N VAL A 5 1.05 14.51 1.11
CA VAL A 5 1.21 13.10 1.48
C VAL A 5 1.31 12.25 0.21
N PRO A 6 2.22 11.27 0.17
CA PRO A 6 2.32 10.36 -0.97
C PRO A 6 0.99 9.67 -1.26
N SER A 7 0.67 9.52 -2.55
CA SER A 7 -0.51 8.78 -2.99
C SER A 7 -0.11 7.47 -3.67
N ILE A 8 -1.04 6.52 -3.68
CA ILE A 8 -0.88 5.26 -4.40
C ILE A 8 -1.02 5.52 -5.89
N ALA A 9 0.02 5.20 -6.66
CA ALA A 9 0.08 5.39 -8.11
C ALA A 9 -0.28 4.12 -8.89
N SER A 10 0.09 2.95 -8.37
CA SER A 10 -0.27 1.67 -8.97
C SER A 10 -0.29 0.54 -7.93
N VAL A 11 -1.02 -0.51 -8.26
CA VAL A 11 -1.19 -1.71 -7.44
C VAL A 11 -1.08 -2.92 -8.34
N GLN A 12 -0.26 -3.90 -7.95
CA GLN A 12 -0.03 -5.12 -8.71
C GLN A 12 -0.02 -6.35 -7.80
N LEU A 13 -0.75 -7.38 -8.18
CA LEU A 13 -0.66 -8.68 -7.51
C LEU A 13 0.61 -9.41 -7.97
N THR A 14 1.38 -9.94 -7.04
CA THR A 14 2.56 -10.77 -7.27
C THR A 14 2.51 -12.01 -6.39
N SER A 15 3.30 -13.03 -6.75
CA SER A 15 3.62 -14.14 -5.87
C SER A 15 4.87 -13.81 -5.06
N THR A 16 4.92 -14.21 -3.79
CA THR A 16 6.16 -14.23 -2.99
C THR A 16 6.99 -15.46 -3.33
N HIS A 17 8.23 -15.51 -2.87
CA HIS A 17 9.11 -16.67 -3.02
C HIS A 17 8.48 -17.97 -2.48
N ASP A 18 7.63 -17.84 -1.46
CA ASP A 18 7.01 -18.96 -0.77
C ASP A 18 5.66 -19.36 -1.40
N GLY A 19 5.32 -18.76 -2.55
CA GLY A 19 4.10 -19.04 -3.31
C GLY A 19 2.85 -18.32 -2.80
N GLU A 20 3.00 -17.41 -1.82
CA GLU A 20 1.88 -16.64 -1.28
C GLU A 20 1.55 -15.44 -2.17
N ALA A 21 0.29 -15.00 -2.15
CA ALA A 21 -0.10 -13.77 -2.83
C ALA A 21 0.39 -12.54 -2.04
N ALA A 22 0.94 -11.57 -2.75
CA ALA A 22 1.32 -10.27 -2.22
C ALA A 22 0.90 -9.16 -3.17
N LEU A 23 0.74 -7.96 -2.62
CA LEU A 23 0.42 -6.76 -3.36
C LEU A 23 1.65 -5.86 -3.38
N VAL A 24 2.10 -5.48 -4.58
CA VAL A 24 3.10 -4.45 -4.80
C VAL A 24 2.36 -3.13 -5.01
N ILE A 25 2.60 -2.19 -4.11
CA ILE A 25 1.99 -0.86 -4.13
C ILE A 25 3.08 0.15 -4.47
N GLU A 26 2.86 0.92 -5.52
CA GLU A 26 3.75 2.02 -5.87
C GLU A 26 3.19 3.33 -5.32
N LEU A 27 4.03 4.07 -4.61
CA LEU A 27 3.73 5.39 -4.07
C LEU A 27 4.35 6.46 -4.96
N MET A 28 3.62 7.54 -5.23
CA MET A 28 4.11 8.75 -5.87
C MET A 28 4.18 9.88 -4.85
N PHE A 29 5.35 10.52 -4.78
CA PHE A 29 5.62 11.65 -3.91
C PHE A 29 5.48 12.96 -4.71
N ALA A 30 5.16 14.06 -4.02
CA ALA A 30 4.96 15.36 -4.65
C ALA A 30 6.21 15.91 -5.38
N ASN A 31 7.40 15.46 -4.99
CA ASN A 31 8.66 15.78 -5.64
C ASN A 31 8.94 14.89 -6.88
N GLY A 32 7.99 14.06 -7.31
CA GLY A 32 8.15 13.10 -8.40
C GLY A 32 8.86 11.80 -8.01
N GLY A 33 9.27 11.66 -6.74
CA GLY A 33 9.84 10.42 -6.23
C GLY A 33 8.83 9.26 -6.28
N ARG A 34 9.34 8.03 -6.43
CA ARG A 34 8.52 6.81 -6.41
C ARG A 34 9.12 5.82 -5.43
N SER A 35 8.26 5.07 -4.75
CA SER A 35 8.66 3.96 -3.86
C SER A 35 7.74 2.78 -4.06
N LYS A 36 8.23 1.57 -3.80
CA LYS A 36 7.42 0.35 -3.84
C LYS A 36 7.34 -0.25 -2.44
N VAL A 37 6.14 -0.64 -2.05
CA VAL A 37 5.83 -1.30 -0.78
C VAL A 37 5.20 -2.65 -1.12
N HIS A 38 5.65 -3.70 -0.46
CA HIS A 38 5.00 -5.01 -0.53
C HIS A 38 4.15 -5.21 0.71
N ILE A 39 2.90 -5.63 0.50
CA ILE A 39 2.03 -6.09 1.57
C ILE A 39 1.59 -7.52 1.26
N ASN A 40 1.42 -8.34 2.27
CA ASN A 40 0.94 -9.71 2.07
C ASN A 40 -0.60 -9.73 1.85
N ALA A 41 -1.13 -10.90 1.50
CA ALA A 41 -2.57 -11.05 1.24
C ALA A 41 -3.45 -10.74 2.47
N GLU A 42 -2.98 -11.07 3.68
CA GLU A 42 -3.72 -10.80 4.93
C GLU A 42 -3.87 -9.29 5.15
N GLU A 43 -2.77 -8.53 5.05
CA GLU A 43 -2.76 -7.08 5.19
C GLU A 43 -3.52 -6.38 4.07
N ALA A 44 -3.53 -6.94 2.86
CA ALA A 44 -4.26 -6.37 1.74
C ALA A 44 -5.77 -6.27 2.01
N ALA A 45 -6.36 -7.26 2.70
CA ALA A 45 -7.77 -7.23 3.09
C ALA A 45 -8.05 -6.09 4.08
N ASP A 46 -7.20 -5.92 5.10
CA ASP A 46 -7.32 -4.86 6.09
C ASP A 46 -7.15 -3.47 5.45
N VAL A 47 -6.22 -3.34 4.50
CA VAL A 47 -5.98 -2.09 3.76
C VAL A 47 -7.21 -1.71 2.94
N MET A 48 -7.79 -2.67 2.22
CA MET A 48 -9.01 -2.43 1.44
C MET A 48 -10.20 -2.06 2.35
N ALA A 49 -10.34 -2.72 3.50
CA ALA A 49 -11.36 -2.39 4.48
C ALA A 49 -11.17 -0.97 5.06
N LYS A 50 -9.94 -0.59 5.42
CA LYS A 50 -9.60 0.75 5.91
C LYS A 50 -9.83 1.84 4.86
N ALA A 51 -9.56 1.53 3.59
CA ALA A 51 -9.82 2.40 2.46
C ALA A 51 -11.31 2.46 2.05
N GLY A 52 -12.13 1.51 2.52
CA GLY A 52 -13.54 1.41 2.14
C GLY A 52 -13.76 0.98 0.69
N VAL A 53 -12.83 0.19 0.12
CA VAL A 53 -12.88 -0.26 -1.28
C VAL A 53 -13.09 -1.78 -1.38
N ALA A 54 -13.68 -2.22 -2.49
CA ALA A 54 -13.98 -3.63 -2.74
C ALA A 54 -12.90 -4.37 -3.57
N SER A 55 -11.92 -3.64 -4.12
CA SER A 55 -10.88 -4.22 -4.96
C SER A 55 -9.55 -3.45 -4.82
N ALA A 56 -8.44 -4.15 -5.11
CA ALA A 56 -7.10 -3.63 -4.95
C ALA A 56 -6.77 -2.46 -5.90
N ASP A 57 -7.30 -2.48 -7.13
CA ASP A 57 -7.14 -1.41 -8.12
C ASP A 57 -7.77 -0.09 -7.66
N ALA A 58 -8.84 -0.15 -6.87
CA ALA A 58 -9.52 1.01 -6.32
C ALA A 58 -8.69 1.74 -5.23
N LEU A 59 -7.56 1.17 -4.79
CA LEU A 59 -6.62 1.85 -3.90
C LEU A 59 -5.83 2.96 -4.62
N VAL A 60 -5.76 2.95 -5.96
CA VAL A 60 -5.06 3.98 -6.72
C VAL A 60 -5.68 5.36 -6.45
N GLY A 61 -4.84 6.33 -6.13
CA GLY A 61 -5.24 7.69 -5.77
C GLY A 61 -5.49 7.90 -4.27
N HIS A 62 -5.59 6.83 -3.46
CA HIS A 62 -5.66 6.97 -2.01
C HIS A 62 -4.32 7.40 -1.39
N PRO A 63 -4.35 8.09 -0.23
CA PRO A 63 -3.13 8.44 0.49
C PRO A 63 -2.46 7.20 1.07
N TRP A 64 -1.13 7.20 1.16
CA TRP A 64 -0.34 6.08 1.70
C TRP A 64 -0.74 5.66 3.14
N THR A 65 -1.41 6.53 3.90
CA THR A 65 -1.85 6.28 5.28
C THR A 65 -2.88 5.15 5.40
N VAL A 66 -3.54 4.75 4.31
CA VAL A 66 -4.41 3.56 4.30
C VAL A 66 -3.61 2.26 4.44
N LEU A 67 -2.30 2.28 4.15
CA LEU A 67 -1.40 1.14 4.32
C LEU A 67 -1.01 0.90 5.79
N GLN A 68 -1.24 1.88 6.67
CA GLN A 68 -0.95 1.76 8.09
C GLN A 68 -2.06 0.95 8.79
N VAL A 69 -2.09 -0.36 8.57
CA VAL A 69 -3.07 -1.27 9.18
C VAL A 69 -2.55 -1.94 10.45
N ARG A 70 -1.25 -1.87 10.71
CA ARG A 70 -0.59 -2.38 11.91
C ARG A 70 0.53 -1.43 12.33
N ASP A 71 0.81 -1.34 13.62
CA ASP A 71 2.04 -0.72 14.11
C ASP A 71 3.23 -1.60 13.71
N PRO A 72 4.34 -1.01 13.21
CA PRO A 72 5.53 -1.78 12.90
C PRO A 72 6.06 -2.44 14.18
N SER A 73 6.06 -3.77 14.23
CA SER A 73 6.57 -4.58 15.35
C SER A 73 8.10 -4.50 15.52
N PHE A 74 8.78 -3.61 14.81
CA PHE A 74 10.24 -3.45 14.79
C PHE A 74 10.82 -2.66 15.99
N MET A 75 10.00 -2.29 16.98
CA MET A 75 10.46 -1.75 18.26
C MET A 75 10.06 -2.70 19.40
N GLY A 76 10.89 -3.73 19.59
CA GLY A 76 10.95 -4.58 20.78
C GLY A 76 12.39 -4.64 21.29
#